data_AF-A0A1F9SQZ2-F1
#
_entry.id   AF-A0A1F9SQZ2-F1
#
_cell.length_a   1.000
_cell.length_b   1.000
_cell.length_c   1.000
_cell.angle_alpha   90.00
_cell.angle_beta   90.00
_cell.angle_gamma   90.00
#
_symmetry.space_group_name_H-M   'P 1'
#
loop_
_entity.id
_entity.type
_entity.pdbx_description
1 polymer ?
#
loop_
_entity_poly.entity_id
_entity_poly.type
_entity_poly.pdbx_seq_one_letter_code
_entity_poly.pdbx_strand_id
1 'polypeptide(L)' 'MKLRNILLLGLPAIVLWVGVIFVLGIFLIKWFWMWTIPGLFPGAVASGAVAAKISWWTALKLSVLVALLAAITNISKR' A
#
# COMPACT_ATOMS: atom_id res chain seq x y z
N MET A 1 30.99 13.36 -9.46
CA MET A 1 29.72 14.01 -9.86
C MET A 1 29.37 15.05 -8.80
N LYS A 2 29.20 16.33 -9.17
CA LYS A 2 29.04 17.46 -8.22
C LYS A 2 27.83 17.22 -7.29
N LEU A 3 28.02 17.42 -5.98
CA LEU A 3 27.01 17.31 -4.91
C LEU A 3 25.68 18.01 -5.25
N ARG A 4 25.76 19.11 -6.02
CA ARG A 4 24.61 19.87 -6.53
C ARG A 4 23.70 19.07 -7.47
N ASN A 5 24.26 18.20 -8.32
CA ASN A 5 23.47 17.35 -9.21
C ASN A 5 22.83 16.18 -8.44
N ILE A 6 23.47 15.70 -7.37
CA ILE A 6 22.92 14.63 -6.52
C ILE A 6 21.73 15.16 -5.71
N LEU A 7 21.80 16.39 -5.18
CA LEU A 7 20.66 17.00 -4.48
C LEU A 7 19.52 17.37 -5.45
N LEU A 8 19.82 17.95 -6.61
CA LEU A 8 18.80 18.37 -7.58
C LEU A 8 18.10 17.20 -8.29
N LEU A 9 18.80 16.08 -8.55
CA LEU A 9 18.22 14.92 -9.22
C LEU A 9 17.83 13.80 -8.25
N GLY A 10 18.55 13.66 -7.14
CA GLY A 10 18.32 12.58 -6.16
C GLY A 10 17.07 12.81 -5.31
N LEU A 11 16.82 14.03 -4.86
CA LEU A 11 15.63 14.34 -4.06
C LEU A 11 14.31 14.06 -4.83
N PRO A 12 14.10 14.58 -6.06
CA PRO A 12 12.89 14.26 -6.82
C PRO A 12 12.79 12.78 -7.21
N ALA A 13 13.93 12.11 -7.46
CA ALA A 13 13.93 10.67 -7.73
C ALA A 13 13.41 9.86 -6.53
N ILE A 14 13.86 10.18 -5.30
CA ILE A 14 13.38 9.49 -4.08
C ILE A 14 11.87 9.70 -3.90
N VAL A 15 11.38 10.93 -4.07
CA VAL A 15 9.95 11.23 -3.95
C VAL A 15 9.12 10.46 -4.99
N LEU A 16 9.61 10.38 -6.23
CA LEU A 16 8.97 9.57 -7.28
C LEU A 16 8.92 8.09 -6.91
N TRP A 17 10.03 7.52 -6.43
CA TRP A 17 10.09 6.12 -6.00
C TRP A 17 9.12 5.82 -4.86
N VAL A 18 9.06 6.68 -3.85
CA VAL A 18 8.11 6.54 -2.74
C VAL A 18 6.67 6.61 -3.25
N GLY A 19 6.37 7.56 -4.15
CA GLY A 19 5.07 7.68 -4.77
C GLY A 19 4.66 6.43 -5.56
N VAL A 20 5.57 5.88 -6.36
CA VAL A 20 5.35 4.64 -7.12
C VAL A 20 5.06 3.48 -6.19
N ILE A 21 5.90 3.23 -5.18
CA ILE A 21 5.73 2.14 -4.22
C ILE A 21 4.38 2.27 -3.50
N PHE A 22 4.01 3.49 -3.11
CA PHE A 22 2.76 3.75 -2.41
C PHE A 22 1.54 3.45 -3.30
N VAL A 23 1.54 3.92 -4.55
CA VAL A 23 0.48 3.63 -5.53
C VAL A 23 0.39 2.12 -5.81
N LEU A 24 1.54 1.46 -5.95
CA LEU A 24 1.61 0.01 -6.12
C LEU A 24 1.00 -0.73 -4.92
N GLY A 25 1.30 -0.29 -3.69
CA GLY A 25 0.72 -0.86 -2.47
C GLY A 25 -0.80 -0.76 -2.43
N ILE A 26 -1.37 0.41 -2.78
CA ILE A 26 -2.83 0.59 -2.88
C ILE A 26 -3.43 -0.36 -3.92
N PHE A 27 -2.80 -0.43 -5.09
CA PHE A 27 -3.26 -1.29 -6.19
C PHE A 27 -3.24 -2.76 -5.79
N LEU A 28 -2.14 -3.23 -5.20
CA LEU A 28 -1.99 -4.60 -4.72
C LEU A 28 -3.04 -4.94 -3.67
N ILE A 29 -3.24 -4.07 -2.66
CA ILE A 29 -4.25 -4.31 -1.62
C ILE A 29 -5.64 -4.43 -2.23
N LYS A 30 -6.02 -3.52 -3.14
CA LYS A 30 -7.33 -3.56 -3.79
C LYS A 30 -7.51 -4.81 -4.64
N TRP A 31 -6.48 -5.17 -5.42
CA TRP A 31 -6.49 -6.35 -6.28
C TRP A 31 -6.57 -7.64 -5.46
N PHE A 32 -5.70 -7.78 -4.46
CA PHE A 32 -5.71 -8.94 -3.57
C PHE A 32 -7.04 -9.03 -2.83
N TRP A 33 -7.59 -7.93 -2.33
CA TRP A 33 -8.89 -7.96 -1.63
C TRP A 33 -10.01 -8.55 -2.49
N MET A 34 -10.09 -8.14 -3.76
CA MET A 34 -11.13 -8.65 -4.67
C MET A 34 -10.99 -10.15 -4.97
N TRP A 35 -9.79 -10.71 -4.84
CA TRP A 35 -9.54 -12.13 -5.09
C TRP A 35 -9.58 -12.99 -3.82
N THR A 36 -8.91 -12.55 -2.75
CA THR A 36 -8.74 -13.33 -1.53
C THR A 36 -9.96 -13.29 -0.63
N ILE A 37 -10.64 -12.14 -0.48
CA ILE A 37 -11.74 -12.02 0.47
C ILE A 37 -12.96 -12.84 0.05
N PRO A 38 -13.41 -12.81 -1.22
CA PRO A 38 -14.49 -13.70 -1.65
C PRO A 38 -14.13 -15.18 -1.57
N GLY A 39 -12.85 -15.54 -1.76
CA GLY A 39 -12.37 -16.92 -1.64
C GLY A 39 -12.24 -17.41 -0.20
N LEU A 40 -11.79 -16.55 0.72
CA LEU A 40 -11.61 -16.88 2.14
C LEU A 40 -12.94 -16.86 2.89
N PHE A 41 -13.84 -15.95 2.55
CA PHE A 41 -15.09 -15.73 3.28
C PHE A 41 -16.32 -15.66 2.35
N PRO A 42 -16.60 -16.71 1.57
CA PRO A 42 -17.70 -16.71 0.60
C PRO A 42 -19.07 -16.49 1.28
N GLY A 43 -19.32 -17.13 2.42
CA GLY A 43 -20.58 -17.00 3.16
C GLY A 43 -20.77 -15.62 3.80
N ALA A 44 -19.69 -14.99 4.28
CA ALA A 44 -19.75 -13.66 4.91
C ALA A 44 -19.91 -12.54 3.87
N VAL A 45 -19.38 -12.75 2.66
CA VAL A 45 -19.63 -11.86 1.53
C VAL A 45 -21.09 -12.00 1.06
N ALA A 46 -21.61 -13.23 0.98
CA ALA A 46 -23.00 -13.47 0.57
C ALA A 46 -24.04 -12.89 1.55
N SER A 47 -23.74 -12.91 2.86
CA SER A 47 -24.59 -12.31 3.90
C SER A 47 -24.44 -10.78 4.00
N GLY A 48 -23.54 -10.17 3.24
CA GLY A 48 -23.27 -8.73 3.30
C GLY A 48 -22.46 -8.27 4.52
N ALA A 49 -22.02 -9.20 5.38
CA ALA A 49 -21.18 -8.89 6.54
C ALA A 49 -19.77 -8.41 6.14
N VAL A 50 -19.29 -8.81 4.96
CA VAL A 50 -17.97 -8.44 4.43
C VAL A 50 -18.10 -7.88 3.01
N ALA A 51 -17.48 -6.72 2.77
CA ALA A 51 -17.45 -6.10 1.46
C ALA A 51 -16.53 -6.87 0.50
N ALA A 52 -17.12 -7.47 -0.56
CA ALA A 52 -16.39 -8.12 -1.64
C ALA A 52 -15.45 -7.17 -2.39
N LYS A 53 -15.88 -5.91 -2.53
CA LYS A 53 -15.15 -4.84 -3.22
C LYS A 53 -14.95 -3.69 -2.26
N ILE A 54 -13.71 -3.21 -2.18
CA ILE A 54 -13.36 -2.03 -1.39
C ILE A 54 -13.21 -0.80 -2.28
N SER A 55 -13.58 0.37 -1.73
CA SER A 55 -13.35 1.65 -2.38
C SER A 55 -11.85 1.95 -2.49
N TRP A 56 -11.47 2.84 -3.41
CA TRP A 56 -10.08 3.33 -3.50
C TRP A 56 -9.63 4.02 -2.20
N TRP A 57 -10.54 4.71 -1.52
CA TRP A 57 -10.27 5.35 -0.23
C TRP A 57 -9.98 4.33 0.88
N THR A 58 -10.71 3.22 0.90
CA THR A 58 -10.48 2.13 1.85
C THR A 58 -9.14 1.44 1.59
N ALA A 59 -8.78 1.22 0.32
CA ALA A 59 -7.49 0.64 -0.06
C ALA A 59 -6.32 1.55 0.35
N LEU A 60 -6.48 2.87 0.23
CA LEU A 60 -5.49 3.85 0.71
C LEU A 60 -5.31 3.78 2.23
N LYS A 61 -6.40 3.72 3.01
CA LYS A 61 -6.29 3.57 4.47
C LYS A 61 -5.53 2.30 4.86
N LEU A 62 -5.83 1.19 4.18
CA LEU A 62 -5.14 -0.08 4.42
C LEU A 62 -3.65 -0.01 4.04
N SER A 63 -3.30 0.63 2.91
CA SER A 63 -1.90 0.77 2.51
C SER A 63 -1.09 1.60 3.51
N VAL A 64 -1.70 2.66 4.07
CA VAL A 64 -1.08 3.47 5.12
C VAL A 64 -0.85 2.65 6.38
N LEU A 65 -1.82 1.84 6.81
CA LEU A 65 -1.66 0.98 7.99
C LEU A 65 -0.57 -0.07 7.78
N VAL A 66 -0.50 -0.69 6.61
CA VAL A 66 0.56 -1.65 6.26
C VAL A 66 1.92 -0.97 6.22
N ALA A 67 2.02 0.23 5.64
CA ALA A 67 3.26 1.01 5.60
C ALA A 67 3.73 1.42 7.01
N LEU A 68 2.80 1.84 7.88
CA LEU A 68 3.07 2.12 9.29
C LEU A 68 3.59 0.87 10.01
N LEU A 69 2.96 -0.28 9.81
CA LEU A 69 3.39 -1.53 10.42
C LEU A 69 4.80 -1.92 9.97
N ALA A 70 5.07 -1.83 8.65
CA ALA A 70 6.40 -2.08 8.09
C ALA A 70 7.45 -1.10 8.65
N ALA A 71 7.10 0.17 8.83
CA ALA A 71 7.98 1.16 9.45
C ALA A 71 8.31 0.80 10.90
N ILE A 72 7.31 0.40 11.70
CA ILE A 72 7.51 -0.05 13.09
C ILE A 72 8.42 -1.29 13.13
N THR A 73 8.16 -2.30 12.30
CA THR A 73 8.98 -3.52 12.24
C THR A 73 10.42 -3.23 11.83
N ASN A 74 10.64 -2.28 10.92
CA ASN A 74 11.98 -1.88 10.49
C ASN A 74 12.73 -1.10 11.59
N ILE A 75 12.03 -0.25 12.34
CA ILE A 75 12.60 0.46 13.51
C ILE A 75 13.02 -0.55 14.58
N SER A 76 12.21 -1.58 14.84
CA SER A 76 12.51 -2.63 15.82
C SER A 76 13.71 -3.51 15.45
N LYS A 77 14.13 -3.55 14.18
CA LYS A 77 15.28 -4.34 13.72
C LYS A 77 16.62 -3.59 13.80
N ARG A 78 16.60 -2.28 14.04
CA ARG A 78 17.79 -1.47 14.31
C ARG A 78 18.08 -1.39 15.79
#